data_AF-A0A661H4P5-F1
#
_entry.id   AF-A0A661H4P5-F1
#
_cell.length_a   1.000
_cell.length_b   1.000
_cell.length_c   1.000
_cell.angle_alpha   90.00
_cell.angle_beta   90.00
_cell.angle_gamma   90.00
#
_symmetry.space_group_name_H-M   'P 1'
#
loop_
_entity.id
_entity.type
_entity.pdbx_description
1 polymer ?
#
loop_
_entity_poly.entity_id
_entity_poly.type
_entity_poly.pdbx_seq_one_letter_code
_entity_poly.pdbx_strand_id
1 'polypeptide(L)'
;MSSNPASILQFLLGGVFALSLALVLSGCGGSSEITHSYVDPELKKLDLEGVLVVAVTKKQSSRMKFEDAFTKALSRHGVRAQASHTLVPQQKASSEEIIAAAESADLDTVLVTRYIGESSEEVYHPGTVYYGVTPAYGSGYYGGFGGYYAHAYEVAYQQPVWT
;
A
#
# COMPACT_ATOMS: atom_id res chain seq x y z
N MET A 1 53.21 0.53 -16.85
CA MET A 1 51.78 0.86 -16.77
C MET A 1 51.43 1.04 -15.28
N SER A 2 51.69 2.23 -14.72
CA SER A 2 51.44 2.52 -13.30
C SER A 2 50.04 3.12 -13.18
N SER A 3 49.08 2.33 -12.71
CA SER A 3 47.75 2.84 -12.37
C SER A 3 47.86 3.70 -11.12
N ASN A 4 47.53 5.00 -11.25
CA ASN A 4 47.60 5.97 -10.18
C ASN A 4 46.52 5.63 -9.11
N PRO A 5 46.88 5.43 -7.83
CA PRO A 5 45.93 4.99 -6.79
C PRO A 5 44.71 5.91 -6.63
N ALA A 6 44.84 7.19 -6.99
CA ALA A 6 43.74 8.15 -6.98
C ALA A 6 42.63 7.80 -8.00
N SER A 7 42.97 7.26 -9.17
CA SER A 7 41.99 6.87 -10.19
C SER A 7 41.21 5.62 -9.77
N ILE A 8 41.87 4.68 -9.08
CA ILE A 8 41.23 3.46 -8.54
C ILE A 8 40.22 3.84 -7.45
N LEU A 9 40.56 4.79 -6.58
CA LEU A 9 39.67 5.28 -5.52
C LEU A 9 38.44 6.01 -6.08
N GLN A 10 38.58 6.75 -7.20
CA GLN A 10 37.47 7.40 -7.89
C GLN A 10 36.48 6.40 -8.53
N PHE A 11 36.99 5.33 -9.16
CA PHE A 11 36.14 4.26 -9.70
C PHE A 11 35.40 3.50 -8.59
N LEU A 12 36.05 3.28 -7.44
CA LEU A 12 35.44 2.63 -6.28
C LEU A 12 34.36 3.51 -5.63
N LEU A 13 34.60 4.82 -5.45
CA LEU A 13 33.58 5.76 -4.95
C LEU A 13 32.37 5.85 -5.89
N GLY A 14 32.61 5.90 -7.21
CA GLY A 14 31.54 5.93 -8.22
C GLY A 14 30.71 4.65 -8.22
N GLY A 15 31.35 3.49 -8.06
CA GLY A 15 30.67 2.20 -7.94
C GLY A 15 29.81 2.08 -6.68
N VAL A 16 30.31 2.54 -5.54
CA VAL A 16 29.55 2.56 -4.27
C VAL A 16 28.36 3.51 -4.35
N PHE A 17 28.53 4.68 -4.98
CA PHE A 17 27.42 5.64 -5.18
C PHE A 17 26.35 5.06 -6.10
N ALA A 18 26.73 4.45 -7.23
CA ALA A 18 25.79 3.81 -8.15
C ALA A 18 25.02 2.65 -7.50
N LEU A 19 25.71 1.83 -6.69
CA LEU A 19 25.08 0.75 -5.93
C LEU A 19 24.09 1.29 -4.88
N SER A 20 24.47 2.34 -4.16
CA SER A 20 23.59 2.99 -3.18
C SER A 20 22.33 3.58 -3.81
N LEU A 21 22.44 4.15 -5.02
CA LEU A 21 21.30 4.71 -5.76
C LEU A 21 20.35 3.60 -6.25
N ALA A 22 20.89 2.44 -6.64
CA ALA A 22 20.08 1.28 -7.03
C ALA A 22 19.28 0.70 -5.85
N LEU A 23 19.87 0.68 -4.64
CA LEU A 23 19.21 0.22 -3.41
C LEU A 23 18.07 1.14 -2.94
N VAL A 24 18.18 2.45 -3.18
CA VAL A 24 17.10 3.41 -2.84
C VAL A 24 15.89 3.25 -3.79
N LEU A 25 16.11 2.78 -5.02
CA LEU A 25 15.04 2.57 -6.00
C LEU A 25 14.23 1.28 -5.80
N SER A 26 14.69 0.34 -4.96
CA SER A 26 13.98 -0.91 -4.67
C SER A 26 12.85 -0.81 -3.62
N GLY A 27 12.50 0.40 -3.17
CA GLY A 27 11.57 0.62 -2.05
C GLY A 27 10.07 0.72 -2.37
N CYS A 28 9.64 0.62 -3.63
CA CYS A 28 8.22 0.80 -3.98
C CYS A 28 7.54 -0.54 -4.30
N GLY A 29 6.83 -1.09 -3.31
CA GLY A 29 5.98 -2.25 -3.49
C GLY A 29 5.16 -2.54 -2.24
N GLY A 30 4.20 -1.67 -1.93
CA GLY A 30 3.15 -2.04 -0.97
C GLY A 30 2.44 -3.29 -1.47
N SER A 31 2.43 -4.35 -0.67
CA SER A 31 1.73 -5.59 -1.02
C SER A 31 0.23 -5.37 -0.83
N SER A 32 -0.44 -4.99 -1.91
CA SER A 32 -1.90 -5.02 -1.95
C SER A 32 -2.32 -6.43 -2.34
N GLU A 33 -2.85 -7.19 -1.38
CA GLU A 33 -3.38 -8.54 -1.62
C GLU A 33 -4.88 -8.48 -1.93
N ILE A 34 -5.30 -9.07 -3.04
CA ILE A 34 -6.73 -9.28 -3.34
C ILE A 34 -7.16 -10.52 -2.57
N THR A 35 -7.90 -10.33 -1.49
CA THR A 35 -8.37 -11.44 -0.63
C THR A 35 -9.46 -12.29 -1.29
N HIS A 36 -10.34 -11.66 -2.07
CA HIS A 36 -11.47 -12.34 -2.71
C HIS A 36 -11.74 -11.80 -4.11
N SER A 37 -11.79 -12.70 -5.10
CA SER A 37 -12.18 -12.41 -6.47
C SER A 37 -12.94 -13.59 -7.05
N TYR A 38 -14.07 -13.32 -7.71
CA TYR A 38 -14.90 -14.33 -8.36
C TYR A 38 -15.26 -13.84 -9.77
N VAL A 39 -15.17 -14.74 -10.74
CA VAL A 39 -15.58 -14.50 -12.13
C VAL A 39 -16.50 -15.65 -12.53
N ASP A 40 -17.68 -15.33 -13.02
CA ASP A 40 -18.63 -16.32 -13.51
C ASP A 40 -18.04 -17.04 -14.75
N PRO A 41 -17.98 -18.39 -14.78
CA PRO A 41 -17.54 -19.13 -15.96
C PRO A 41 -18.33 -18.83 -17.25
N GLU A 42 -19.59 -18.41 -17.13
CA GLU A 42 -20.43 -18.06 -18.28
C GLU A 42 -19.99 -16.76 -18.95
N LEU A 43 -19.33 -15.84 -18.24
CA LEU A 43 -18.84 -14.58 -18.79
C LEU A 43 -17.92 -14.79 -19.99
N LYS A 44 -17.12 -15.87 -19.98
CA LYS A 44 -16.19 -16.21 -21.08
C LYS A 44 -16.90 -16.64 -22.37
N LYS A 45 -18.20 -16.97 -22.29
CA LYS A 45 -19.01 -17.40 -23.43
C LYS A 45 -19.80 -16.25 -24.04
N LEU A 46 -19.89 -15.12 -23.34
CA LEU A 46 -20.57 -13.92 -23.83
C LEU A 46 -19.63 -13.13 -24.72
N ASP A 47 -20.17 -12.63 -25.82
CA ASP A 47 -19.53 -11.59 -26.62
C ASP A 47 -19.96 -10.26 -26.03
N LEU A 48 -19.01 -9.52 -25.44
CA LEU A 48 -19.30 -8.28 -24.72
C LEU A 48 -18.91 -7.08 -25.58
N GLU A 49 -19.92 -6.31 -25.92
CA GLU A 49 -19.90 -5.14 -26.78
C GLU A 49 -20.10 -3.86 -25.97
N GLY A 50 -18.99 -3.44 -25.35
CA GLY A 50 -18.85 -2.15 -24.71
C GLY A 50 -19.49 -2.07 -23.32
N VAL A 51 -19.02 -1.11 -22.53
CA VAL A 51 -19.29 -1.08 -21.10
C VAL A 51 -19.68 0.30 -20.58
N LEU A 52 -20.79 0.34 -19.86
CA LEU A 52 -21.18 1.48 -19.04
C LEU A 52 -20.53 1.37 -17.66
N VAL A 53 -19.71 2.36 -17.30
CA VAL A 53 -19.02 2.40 -16.01
C VAL A 53 -19.85 3.19 -15.00
N VAL A 54 -20.22 2.55 -13.90
CA VAL A 54 -21.06 3.11 -12.83
C VAL A 54 -20.33 3.03 -11.49
N ALA A 55 -20.13 4.18 -10.83
CA ALA A 55 -19.53 4.25 -9.51
C ALA A 55 -20.53 4.66 -8.43
N VAL A 56 -20.80 3.75 -7.50
CA VAL A 56 -21.67 3.98 -6.35
C VAL A 56 -20.86 4.66 -5.24
N THR A 57 -20.97 5.99 -5.15
CA THR A 57 -20.24 6.80 -4.17
C THR A 57 -21.13 7.87 -3.50
N LYS A 58 -20.72 8.32 -2.31
CA LYS A 58 -21.41 9.38 -1.55
C LYS A 58 -21.22 10.79 -2.11
N LYS A 59 -20.17 11.03 -2.93
CA LYS A 59 -19.86 12.36 -3.48
C LYS A 59 -19.88 12.32 -5.01
N GLN A 60 -20.71 13.17 -5.64
CA GLN A 60 -20.81 13.25 -7.10
C GLN A 60 -19.47 13.55 -7.79
N SER A 61 -18.63 14.41 -7.22
CA SER A 61 -17.31 14.70 -7.78
C SER A 61 -16.36 13.49 -7.77
N SER A 62 -16.47 12.63 -6.76
CA SER A 62 -15.72 11.37 -6.70
C SER A 62 -16.23 10.38 -7.74
N ARG A 63 -17.56 10.28 -7.93
CA ARG A 63 -18.17 9.49 -8.99
C ARG A 63 -17.62 9.89 -10.36
N MET A 64 -17.72 11.17 -10.73
CA MET A 64 -17.27 11.67 -12.03
C MET A 64 -15.79 11.36 -12.29
N LYS A 65 -14.90 11.74 -11.35
CA LYS A 65 -13.46 11.51 -11.49
C LYS A 65 -13.12 10.03 -11.62
N PHE A 66 -13.79 9.17 -10.86
CA PHE A 66 -13.57 7.74 -10.90
C PHE A 66 -14.01 7.16 -12.25
N GLU A 67 -15.24 7.44 -12.66
CA GLU A 67 -15.79 6.93 -13.91
C GLU A 67 -14.96 7.41 -15.11
N ASP A 68 -14.57 8.68 -15.17
CA ASP A 68 -13.71 9.22 -16.23
C ASP A 68 -12.34 8.51 -16.28
N ALA A 69 -11.71 8.33 -15.12
CA ALA A 69 -10.41 7.67 -15.03
C ALA A 69 -10.48 6.20 -15.45
N PHE A 70 -11.54 5.50 -15.03
CA PHE A 70 -11.74 4.08 -15.30
C PHE A 70 -12.12 3.83 -16.76
N THR A 71 -13.02 4.64 -17.32
CA THR A 71 -13.34 4.63 -18.75
C THR A 71 -12.08 4.88 -19.58
N LYS A 72 -11.26 5.88 -19.22
CA LYS A 72 -9.98 6.14 -19.89
C LYS A 72 -9.01 4.96 -19.77
N ALA A 73 -9.03 4.23 -18.66
CA ALA A 73 -8.22 3.02 -18.50
C ALA A 73 -8.68 1.91 -19.44
N LEU A 74 -9.98 1.62 -19.47
CA LEU A 74 -10.58 0.62 -20.37
C LEU A 74 -10.33 0.95 -21.85
N SER A 75 -10.48 2.20 -22.25
CA SER A 75 -10.22 2.62 -23.63
C SER A 75 -8.76 2.42 -24.06
N ARG A 76 -7.78 2.54 -23.14
CA ARG A 76 -6.37 2.20 -23.44
C ARG A 76 -6.17 0.72 -23.74
N HIS A 77 -7.07 -0.14 -23.27
CA HIS A 77 -7.08 -1.57 -23.55
C HIS A 77 -7.98 -1.93 -24.75
N GLY A 78 -8.45 -0.94 -25.52
CA GLY A 78 -9.30 -1.16 -26.69
C GLY A 78 -10.77 -1.44 -26.37
N VAL A 79 -11.19 -1.28 -25.11
CA VAL A 79 -12.57 -1.47 -24.70
C VAL A 79 -13.38 -0.19 -24.95
N ARG A 80 -14.49 -0.31 -25.68
CA ARG A 80 -15.50 0.75 -25.81
C ARG A 80 -16.17 0.95 -24.46
N ALA A 81 -15.86 2.06 -23.79
CA ALA A 81 -16.37 2.33 -22.45
C ALA A 81 -16.97 3.75 -22.39
N GLN A 82 -18.04 3.91 -21.62
CA GLN A 82 -18.65 5.20 -21.36
C GLN A 82 -18.92 5.40 -19.87
N ALA A 83 -18.73 6.62 -19.41
CA ALA A 83 -18.97 6.99 -18.02
C ALA A 83 -20.47 7.27 -17.82
N SER A 84 -21.08 6.64 -16.81
CA SER A 84 -22.51 6.76 -16.55
C SER A 84 -22.94 8.18 -16.21
N HIS A 85 -22.08 9.00 -15.60
CA HIS A 85 -22.42 10.40 -15.26
C HIS A 85 -22.72 11.27 -16.47
N THR A 86 -22.28 10.87 -17.67
CA THR A 86 -22.57 11.58 -18.93
C THR A 86 -23.99 11.35 -19.44
N LEU A 87 -24.60 10.21 -19.09
CA LEU A 87 -25.95 9.82 -19.50
C LEU A 87 -26.97 9.99 -18.35
N VAL A 88 -26.50 9.74 -17.13
CA VAL A 88 -27.27 9.71 -15.89
C VAL A 88 -26.62 10.66 -14.88
N PRO A 89 -26.89 11.98 -14.97
CA PRO A 89 -26.22 12.99 -14.15
C PRO A 89 -26.62 12.90 -12.66
N GLN A 90 -27.79 12.35 -12.35
CA GLN A 90 -28.26 12.16 -11.00
C GLN A 90 -27.37 11.19 -10.21
N GLN A 91 -27.18 11.48 -8.93
CA GLN A 91 -26.33 10.66 -8.06
C GLN A 91 -27.04 9.39 -7.56
N LYS A 92 -28.38 9.43 -7.48
CA LYS A 92 -29.22 8.29 -7.15
C LYS A 92 -29.99 7.94 -8.41
N ALA A 93 -29.55 6.88 -9.08
CA ALA A 93 -30.27 6.31 -10.21
C ALA A 93 -30.75 4.91 -9.81
N SER A 94 -31.92 4.52 -10.28
CA SER A 94 -32.40 3.14 -10.14
C SER A 94 -31.64 2.22 -11.10
N SER A 95 -31.69 0.91 -10.85
CA SER A 95 -31.08 -0.07 -11.75
C SER A 95 -31.68 0.02 -13.15
N GLU A 96 -32.99 0.27 -13.25
CA GLU A 96 -33.72 0.41 -14.51
C GLU A 96 -33.25 1.64 -15.30
N GLU A 97 -33.00 2.77 -14.64
CA GLU A 97 -32.45 3.96 -15.29
C GLU A 97 -31.04 3.72 -15.84
N ILE A 98 -30.21 2.97 -15.11
CA ILE A 98 -28.86 2.61 -15.56
C ILE A 98 -28.90 1.66 -16.75
N ILE A 99 -29.79 0.66 -16.72
CA ILE A 99 -29.98 -0.28 -17.83
C ILE A 99 -30.47 0.47 -19.07
N ALA A 100 -31.51 1.31 -18.93
CA ALA A 100 -32.02 2.11 -20.04
C ALA A 100 -30.95 3.05 -20.62
N ALA A 101 -30.09 3.62 -19.78
CA ALA A 101 -28.98 4.44 -20.23
C ALA A 101 -27.94 3.63 -21.02
N ALA A 102 -27.60 2.42 -20.56
CA ALA A 102 -26.68 1.52 -21.28
C ALA A 102 -27.25 1.13 -22.65
N GLU A 103 -28.52 0.73 -22.70
CA GLU A 103 -29.23 0.39 -23.94
C GLU A 103 -29.28 1.58 -24.91
N SER A 104 -29.56 2.78 -24.41
CA SER A 104 -29.59 4.00 -25.25
C SER A 104 -28.23 4.38 -25.85
N ALA A 105 -27.14 3.89 -25.25
CA ALA A 105 -25.77 4.11 -25.69
C ALA A 105 -25.19 2.91 -26.46
N ASP A 106 -26.01 1.90 -26.78
CA ASP A 106 -25.57 0.68 -27.48
C ASP A 106 -24.44 -0.05 -26.73
N LEU A 107 -24.62 -0.19 -25.41
CA LEU A 107 -23.71 -0.89 -24.50
C LEU A 107 -24.45 -2.08 -23.89
N ASP A 108 -23.85 -3.27 -23.98
CA ASP A 108 -24.46 -4.50 -23.47
C ASP A 108 -23.99 -4.89 -22.07
N THR A 109 -22.97 -4.20 -21.55
CA THR A 109 -22.32 -4.51 -20.28
C THR A 109 -22.39 -3.32 -19.34
N VAL A 110 -22.70 -3.56 -18.06
CA VAL A 110 -22.63 -2.56 -16.99
C VAL A 110 -21.59 -2.99 -15.96
N LEU A 111 -20.55 -2.16 -15.77
CA LEU A 111 -19.55 -2.34 -14.74
C LEU A 111 -19.90 -1.47 -13.54
N VAL A 112 -20.26 -2.10 -12.43
CA VAL A 112 -20.62 -1.42 -11.19
C VAL A 112 -19.48 -1.52 -10.18
N THR A 113 -19.01 -0.37 -9.70
CA THR A 113 -18.03 -0.30 -8.62
C THR A 113 -18.62 0.38 -7.40
N ARG A 114 -18.45 -0.21 -6.21
CA ARG A 114 -18.90 0.38 -4.95
C ARG A 114 -17.73 0.52 -3.99
N TYR A 115 -17.51 1.73 -3.51
CA TYR A 115 -16.59 1.97 -2.42
C TYR A 115 -17.27 1.63 -1.08
N ILE A 116 -16.82 0.55 -0.43
CA ILE A 116 -17.40 0.05 0.83
C ILE A 116 -16.79 0.70 2.08
N GLY A 117 -15.61 1.31 1.95
CA GLY A 117 -14.86 1.92 3.05
C GLY A 117 -13.46 1.35 3.16
N GLU A 118 -12.72 1.89 4.12
CA GLU A 118 -11.38 1.45 4.52
C GLU A 118 -11.47 0.96 5.96
N SER A 119 -10.87 -0.19 6.24
CA SER A 119 -10.71 -0.72 7.60
C SER A 119 -9.22 -0.75 7.89
N SER A 120 -8.75 0.20 8.72
CA SER A 120 -7.39 0.19 9.23
C SER A 120 -7.39 -0.47 10.61
N GLU A 121 -6.71 -1.59 10.75
CA GLU A 121 -6.36 -2.13 12.07
C GLU A 121 -5.02 -1.53 12.47
N GLU A 122 -5.01 -0.73 13.54
CA GLU A 122 -3.76 -0.27 14.15
C GLU A 122 -3.09 -1.47 14.83
N VAL A 123 -1.85 -1.74 14.45
CA VAL A 123 -1.03 -2.79 15.06
C VAL A 123 -0.34 -2.20 16.29
N TYR A 124 -0.63 -2.76 17.46
CA TYR A 124 0.02 -2.38 18.70
C TYR A 124 1.39 -3.06 18.83
N HIS A 125 2.46 -2.28 18.86
CA HIS A 125 3.80 -2.77 19.18
C HIS A 125 4.11 -2.50 20.66
N PRO A 126 4.16 -3.54 21.53
CA PRO A 126 4.45 -3.33 22.95
C PRO A 126 5.88 -2.81 23.15
N GLY A 127 6.02 -1.82 24.02
CA GLY A 127 7.31 -1.26 24.40
C GLY A 127 8.17 -2.30 25.15
N THR A 128 9.49 -2.18 25.02
CA THR A 128 10.45 -3.07 25.68
C THR A 128 11.39 -2.26 26.56
N VAL A 129 11.58 -2.70 27.81
CA VAL A 129 12.56 -2.15 28.74
C VAL A 129 13.84 -2.97 28.62
N TYR A 130 14.97 -2.29 28.38
CA TYR A 130 16.29 -2.89 28.34
C TYR A 130 17.00 -2.68 29.67
N TYR A 131 17.57 -3.75 30.22
CA TYR A 131 18.34 -3.71 31.46
C TYR A 131 19.84 -3.91 31.18
N GLY A 132 20.66 -3.06 31.78
CA GLY A 132 22.10 -3.26 31.91
C GLY A 132 22.40 -3.92 33.25
N VAL A 133 23.45 -4.73 33.30
CA VAL A 133 23.95 -5.32 34.55
C VAL A 133 25.30 -4.71 34.90
N THR A 134 25.42 -4.18 36.11
CA THR A 134 26.71 -3.75 36.66
C THR A 134 27.07 -4.58 37.87
N PRO A 135 28.34 -4.97 38.05
CA PRO A 135 28.78 -5.54 39.31
C PRO A 135 28.72 -4.49 40.42
N ALA A 136 28.08 -4.81 41.53
CA ALA A 136 28.25 -4.06 42.76
C ALA A 136 29.26 -4.77 43.66
N TYR A 137 30.27 -4.02 44.08
CA TYR A 137 31.28 -4.47 45.02
C TYR A 137 30.88 -4.02 46.42
N GLY A 138 30.39 -4.96 47.24
CA GLY A 138 30.11 -4.68 48.65
C GLY A 138 31.40 -4.67 49.47
N SER A 139 31.60 -3.65 50.31
CA SER A 139 32.69 -3.64 51.28
C SER A 139 32.38 -4.62 52.41
N GLY A 140 33.08 -5.76 52.45
CA GLY A 140 33.02 -6.68 53.59
C GLY A 140 33.58 -6.01 54.84
N TYR A 141 32.78 -5.87 55.89
CA TYR A 141 33.15 -5.17 57.13
C TYR A 141 34.16 -5.93 58.01
N TYR A 142 34.68 -7.07 57.54
CA TYR A 142 35.66 -7.92 58.24
C TYR A 142 36.51 -8.70 57.23
N GLY A 143 37.43 -8.04 56.52
CA GLY A 143 38.59 -8.66 55.84
C GLY A 143 38.37 -9.79 54.81
N GLY A 144 37.13 -10.13 54.47
CA GLY A 144 36.78 -11.17 53.48
C GLY A 144 36.48 -10.58 52.11
N PHE A 145 36.78 -11.35 51.05
CA PHE A 145 36.41 -11.01 49.67
C PHE A 145 34.92 -10.67 49.57
N GLY A 146 34.60 -9.44 49.13
CA GLY A 146 33.22 -8.96 48.99
C GLY A 146 32.44 -9.81 47.98
N GLY A 147 31.19 -10.14 48.32
CA GLY A 147 30.29 -10.90 47.45
C GLY A 147 30.01 -10.17 46.14
N TYR A 148 30.00 -10.90 45.03
CA TYR A 148 29.70 -10.38 43.70
C TYR A 148 28.20 -10.53 43.41
N TYR A 149 27.44 -9.46 43.62
CA TYR A 149 26.03 -9.40 43.21
C TYR A 149 25.89 -8.47 42.02
N ALA A 150 25.30 -8.97 40.94
CA ALA A 150 24.99 -8.17 39.76
C ALA A 150 23.71 -7.36 40.04
N HIS A 151 23.76 -6.05 39.82
CA HIS A 151 22.59 -5.17 39.89
C HIS A 151 22.13 -4.84 38.47
N ALA A 152 20.86 -5.15 38.19
CA ALA A 152 20.21 -4.72 36.96
C ALA A 152 19.68 -3.29 37.13
N TYR A 153 19.91 -2.45 36.13
CA TYR A 153 19.33 -1.11 36.03
C TYR A 153 18.82 -0.88 34.61
N GLU A 154 17.77 -0.09 34.46
CA GLU A 154 17.21 0.21 33.15
C GLU A 154 18.17 1.11 32.37
N VAL A 155 18.55 0.68 31.15
CA VAL A 155 19.47 1.42 30.27
C VAL A 155 18.75 2.11 29.12
N ALA A 156 17.61 1.57 28.69
CA ALA A 156 16.81 2.16 27.64
C ALA A 156 15.36 1.68 27.74
N TYR A 157 14.43 2.54 27.33
CA TYR A 157 13.03 2.21 27.17
C TYR A 157 12.62 2.48 25.73
N GLN A 158 12.18 1.43 25.04
CA GLN A 158 11.51 1.57 23.76
C GLN A 158 10.02 1.81 24.03
N GLN A 159 9.52 2.97 23.63
CA GLN A 159 8.10 3.32 23.81
C GLN A 159 7.21 2.42 22.92
N PRO A 160 6.02 2.05 23.41
CA PRO A 160 5.03 1.39 22.56
C PRO A 160 4.59 2.34 21.46
N VAL A 161 4.36 1.78 20.27
CA VAL A 161 3.89 2.55 19.10
C VAL A 161 2.68 1.87 18.48
N TRP A 162 1.76 2.71 17.99
CA TRP A 162 0.65 2.30 17.14
C TRP A 162 1.07 2.56 15.68
N THR A 163 0.89 1.59 14.81
CA THR A 163 1.17 1.70 13.37
C THR A 163 0.04 1.16 12.54
#